data_AF-A0A7Y8TTH3-F1
#
_entry.id   AF-A0A7Y8TTH3-F1
#
_cell.length_a   1.000
_cell.length_b   1.000
_cell.length_c   1.000
_cell.angle_alpha   90.00
_cell.angle_beta   90.00
_cell.angle_gamma   90.00
#
_symmetry.space_group_name_H-M   'P 1'
#
loop_
_entity.id
_entity.type
_entity.pdbx_description
1 polymer ?
#
loop_
_entity_poly.entity_id
_entity_poly.type
_entity_poly.pdbx_seq_one_letter_code
_entity_poly.pdbx_strand_id
1 'polypeptide(L)' 'HHIAWEVVQRLNGRISRLRAITMKSTKREISGYQRIKNMCEAIYLHQDPEKAKQAVAEHINEAALVAKYILDK' A
#
# COMPACT_ATOMS: atom_id res chain seq x y z
N HIS A 1 -9.01 3.29 -18.48
CA HIS A 1 -7.90 3.89 -17.72
C HIS A 1 -8.15 5.33 -17.23
N HIS A 2 -8.87 6.20 -17.96
CA HIS A 2 -9.14 7.59 -17.52
C HIS A 2 -9.83 7.72 -16.14
N ILE A 3 -10.89 6.94 -15.90
CA ILE A 3 -11.64 7.00 -14.64
C ILE A 3 -10.75 6.68 -13.42
N ALA A 4 -9.91 5.64 -13.52
CA ALA A 4 -9.01 5.26 -12.44
C ALA A 4 -7.98 6.36 -12.13
N TRP A 5 -7.44 7.01 -13.16
CA TRP A 5 -6.49 8.10 -12.99
C TRP A 5 -7.12 9.35 -12.38
N GLU A 6 -8.31 9.74 -12.82
CA GLU A 6 -9.04 10.87 -12.23
C GLU A 6 -9.37 10.65 -10.76
N VAL A 7 -9.76 9.43 -10.38
CA VAL A 7 -9.99 9.06 -8.98
C VAL A 7 -8.71 9.23 -8.16
N VAL A 8 -7.57 8.75 -8.66
CA VAL A 8 -6.27 8.91 -7.99
C VAL A 8 -5.92 10.39 -7.83
N GLN A 9 -6.11 11.20 -8.87
CA GLN A 9 -5.84 12.64 -8.82
C GLN A 9 -6.69 13.35 -7.75
N ARG A 10 -7.99 13.07 -7.70
CA ARG A 10 -8.91 13.64 -6.70
C ARG A 10 -8.59 13.20 -5.28
N LEU A 11 -7.96 12.03 -5.11
CA LEU A 11 -7.57 11.49 -3.80
C LEU A 11 -6.12 11.80 -3.41
N ASN A 12 -5.29 12.35 -4.30
CA ASN A 12 -3.84 12.48 -4.13
C ASN A 12 -3.44 13.17 -2.80
N GLY A 13 -4.11 14.27 -2.44
CA GLY A 13 -3.86 14.96 -1.17
C GLY A 13 -4.16 14.10 0.07
N ARG A 14 -5.23 13.31 0.03
CA ARG A 14 -5.60 12.38 1.13
C ARG A 14 -4.63 11.19 1.19
N ILE A 15 -4.28 10.62 0.04
CA ILE A 15 -3.30 9.53 -0.08
C ILE A 15 -1.94 9.98 0.47
N SER A 16 -1.49 11.19 0.12
CA SER A 16 -0.21 11.74 0.58
C SER A 16 -0.19 11.91 2.11
N ARG A 17 -1.27 12.42 2.72
CA ARG A 17 -1.38 12.52 4.19
C ARG A 17 -1.39 11.14 4.86
N LEU A 18 -2.18 10.20 4.35
CA LEU A 18 -2.21 8.82 4.86
C LEU A 18 -0.82 8.14 4.76
N ARG A 19 -0.10 8.37 3.67
CA ARG A 19 1.26 7.84 3.49
C ARG A 19 2.22 8.42 4.52
N ALA A 20 2.18 9.73 4.74
CA ALA A 20 3.05 10.40 5.70
C ALA A 20 2.87 9.87 7.14
N ILE A 21 1.63 9.63 7.56
CA ILE A 21 1.36 9.10 8.92
C ILE A 21 1.70 7.61 9.05
N THR A 22 1.43 6.82 8.01
CA THR A 22 1.64 5.36 8.08
C THR A 22 3.11 4.96 7.90
N MET A 23 3.92 5.76 7.18
CA MET A 23 5.35 5.48 7.01
C MET A 23 6.18 5.77 8.26
N LYS A 24 5.77 6.75 9.08
CA LYS A 24 6.46 7.10 10.33
C LYS A 24 6.11 6.18 11.50
N SER A 25 5.14 5.28 11.31
CA SER A 25 4.67 4.39 12.36
C SER A 25 5.64 3.22 12.57
N THR A 26 5.99 2.95 13.82
CA THR A 26 6.74 1.75 14.23
C THR A 26 5.89 0.49 14.24
N LYS A 27 4.60 0.58 13.89
CA LYS A 27 3.64 -0.52 13.91
C LYS A 27 3.59 -1.36 12.63
N ARG A 28 4.44 -1.08 11.65
CA ARG A 28 4.57 -1.93 10.47
C ARG A 28 5.43 -3.14 10.82
N GLU A 29 4.88 -4.35 10.66
CA GLU A 29 5.61 -5.60 10.95
C GLU A 29 6.60 -5.93 9.84
N ILE A 30 6.27 -5.57 8.59
CA ILE A 30 7.11 -5.76 7.42
C ILE A 30 7.58 -4.40 6.90
N SER A 31 8.88 -4.29 6.61
CA SER A 31 9.44 -3.05 6.09
C SER A 31 8.79 -2.67 4.74
N GLY A 32 8.68 -1.36 4.48
CA GLY A 32 8.16 -0.86 3.21
C GLY A 32 8.94 -1.41 2.00
N TYR A 33 10.27 -1.54 2.15
CA TYR A 33 11.12 -2.15 1.14
C TYR A 33 10.73 -3.60 0.85
N GLN A 34 10.58 -4.43 1.89
CA GLN A 34 10.24 -5.85 1.71
C GLN A 34 8.86 -6.02 1.07
N ARG A 35 7.88 -5.16 1.39
CA ARG A 35 6.56 -5.16 0.74
C ARG A 35 6.68 -4.92 -0.77
N ILE A 36 7.43 -3.90 -1.19
CA ILE A 36 7.63 -3.60 -2.61
C ILE A 36 8.42 -4.71 -3.30
N LYS A 37 9.43 -5.27 -2.63
CA LYS A 37 10.19 -6.42 -3.13
C LYS A 37 9.27 -7.60 -3.43
N ASN A 38 8.38 -7.98 -2.50
CA ASN A 38 7.44 -9.08 -2.70
C ASN A 38 6.54 -8.88 -3.94
N MET A 39 6.06 -7.65 -4.17
CA MET A 39 5.27 -7.31 -5.36
C MET A 39 6.10 -7.45 -6.64
N CYS A 40 7.32 -6.90 -6.64
CA CYS A 40 8.23 -6.99 -7.78
C CYS A 40 8.59 -8.46 -8.10
N GLU A 41 8.89 -9.27 -7.09
CA GLU A 41 9.21 -10.69 -7.28
C GLU A 41 7.99 -11.47 -7.82
N ALA A 42 6.78 -11.18 -7.32
CA ALA A 42 5.56 -11.78 -7.85
C ALA A 42 5.33 -11.46 -9.33
N ILE A 43 5.61 -10.22 -9.76
CA ILE A 43 5.44 -9.77 -11.13
C ILE A 43 6.56 -10.30 -12.04
N TYR A 44 7.83 -10.09 -11.67
CA TYR A 44 8.96 -10.30 -12.57
C TYR A 44 9.55 -11.70 -12.50
N LEU A 45 9.62 -12.31 -11.31
CA LEU A 45 10.27 -13.61 -11.12
C LEU A 45 9.26 -14.75 -11.21
N HIS A 46 8.11 -14.60 -10.55
CA HIS A 46 7.09 -15.64 -10.49
C HIS A 46 6.07 -15.53 -11.62
N GLN A 47 5.92 -14.34 -12.23
CA GLN A 47 4.93 -14.05 -13.26
C GLN A 47 3.51 -14.49 -12.85
N ASP A 48 3.21 -14.36 -11.56
CA ASP A 48 1.98 -14.86 -10.95
C ASP A 48 1.06 -13.67 -10.63
N PRO A 49 -0.02 -13.47 -11.41
CA PRO A 49 -0.91 -12.34 -11.24
C PRO A 49 -1.70 -12.40 -9.91
N GLU A 50 -2.05 -13.58 -9.42
CA GLU A 50 -2.76 -13.71 -8.15
C GLU A 50 -1.83 -13.45 -6.97
N LYS A 51 -0.58 -13.92 -7.03
CA LYS A 51 0.44 -13.59 -6.03
C LYS A 51 0.73 -12.08 -5.99
N ALA A 52 0.82 -11.43 -7.14
CA ALA A 52 1.02 -9.99 -7.21
C ALA A 52 -0.16 -9.21 -6.60
N LYS A 53 -1.39 -9.61 -6.95
CA LYS A 53 -2.62 -9.04 -6.40
C LYS A 53 -2.72 -9.24 -4.89
N GLN A 54 -2.39 -10.42 -4.38
CA GLN A 54 -2.35 -10.72 -2.95
C GLN A 54 -1.32 -9.83 -2.23
N ALA A 55 -0.11 -9.70 -2.76
CA ALA A 55 0.93 -8.86 -2.18
C ALA A 55 0.52 -7.38 -2.11
N VAL A 56 -0.17 -6.87 -3.15
CA VAL A 56 -0.74 -5.51 -3.16
C VAL A 56 -1.86 -5.37 -2.11
N ALA A 57 -2.78 -6.34 -2.03
CA ALA A 57 -3.87 -6.31 -1.08
C ALA A 57 -3.37 -6.29 0.37
N GLU A 58 -2.37 -7.12 0.71
CA GLU A 58 -1.76 -7.16 2.03
C GLU A 58 -1.08 -5.83 2.40
N HIS A 59 -0.37 -5.21 1.45
CA HIS A 59 0.27 -3.92 1.66
C HIS A 59 -0.75 -2.81 1.94
N ILE A 60 -1.85 -2.77 1.18
CA ILE A 60 -2.92 -1.78 1.37
C ILE A 60 -3.61 -2.01 2.71
N ASN A 61 -3.90 -3.28 3.06
CA ASN A 61 -4.58 -3.62 4.30
C ASN A 61 -3.77 -3.21 5.55
N GLU A 62 -2.47 -3.52 5.58
CA GLU A 62 -1.58 -3.10 6.67
C GLU A 62 -1.56 -1.57 6.81
N ALA A 63 -1.40 -0.84 5.70
CA ALA A 63 -1.40 0.62 5.74
C ALA A 63 -2.74 1.19 6.25
N ALA A 64 -3.86 0.58 5.87
CA ALA A 64 -5.19 0.95 6.35
C ALA A 64 -5.36 0.70 7.85
N LEU A 65 -4.91 -0.45 8.35
CA LEU A 65 -4.94 -0.78 9.78
C LEU A 65 -4.09 0.18 10.62
N VAL A 66 -2.88 0.51 10.14
CA VAL A 66 -2.00 1.49 10.79
C VAL A 66 -2.65 2.87 10.80
N ALA A 67 -3.22 3.31 9.67
CA ALA A 67 -3.91 4.60 9.58
C ALA A 67 -5.11 4.65 10.54
N LYS A 68 -5.94 3.61 10.57
CA LYS A 68 -7.08 3.49 11.48
C LYS A 68 -6.63 3.59 12.94
N TYR A 69 -5.60 2.85 13.32
CA TYR A 69 -5.04 2.92 14.68
C TYR A 69 -4.55 4.32 15.06
N ILE A 70 -3.98 5.08 14.12
CA ILE A 70 -3.49 6.44 14.37
C ILE A 70 -4.64 7.44 14.45
N LEU A 71 -5.69 7.28 13.64
CA LEU A 71 -6.82 8.21 13.54
C LEU A 71 -7.91 7.99 14.57
N ASP A 72 -8.05 6.77 15.09
CA ASP A 72 -9.00 6.42 16.16
C ASP A 72 -8.45 6.78 17.56
N LYS A 73 -7.26 7.39 17.64
CA LYS A 73 -6.68 7.99 18.86
C LYS A 73 -6.92 9.48 18.90
#